data_AF-A0A319BZH4-F1
#
_entry.id   AF-A0A319BZH4-F1
#
_cell.length_a   1.000
_cell.length_b   1.000
_cell.length_c   1.000
_cell.angle_alpha   90.00
_cell.angle_beta   90.00
_cell.angle_gamma   90.00
#
_symmetry.space_group_name_H-M   'P 1'
#
loop_
_entity.id
_entity.type
_entity.pdbx_description
1 polymer ?
#
loop_
_entity_poly.entity_id
_entity_poly.type
_entity_poly.pdbx_seq_one_letter_code
_entity_poly.pdbx_strand_id
1 'polypeptide(L)'
;MLHEPPMPATSSPMEQRIEDTECAIQTLYEGDPKFICCKNWIETPPNRPPPAPFYNTEHDECFYRVDSSNYYGPKDQEYFEMAARSVDWNGARFGYCHQKLRVDWFSGTREIRGLVVYPASFHPAQKEAETKALARGKRFRELAGRHYMAYSGVMRYGTAETQYQRYMEGRIVVDADEYLHANPTKGVPLELLNAESTAQGLLCFITPERYNTPQGFSARPGPAAGPEAEGKDKVLTEADLLLCEPQVLGYSLQHKIWGAFNVNDIVPIAWNDTAFSSLMLPSGYKDLVLSFVEDQAGHRDVFDDVIEGKGQGIIMFLVGSPETGKTLTAEVIADQVRKPLYAMSAGELGQQAENVECRLNTVLELTEEWERQFQQNEVVAVFLRCLEYYRGIMIMTSNRADAIVRAFQSRIHLTLHYPDLGVAAKEQIWRRCMARVRCQHALTDEEFQQLALVAINGRQIKNTVRVAALLAAQRAMRLGVEQIYLVLRATRMIGA
;
A
#
# COMPACT_ATOMS: atom_id res chain seq x y z
N MET A 1 28.71 -64.60 77.41
CA MET A 1 28.98 -63.22 76.96
C MET A 1 30.24 -63.28 76.12
N LEU A 2 30.08 -63.33 74.80
CA LEU A 2 31.16 -63.51 73.85
C LEU A 2 31.35 -62.18 73.10
N HIS A 3 32.58 -61.68 73.13
CA HIS A 3 33.03 -60.46 72.48
C HIS A 3 33.06 -60.63 70.96
N GLU A 4 32.47 -59.70 70.21
CA GLU A 4 32.78 -59.47 68.79
C GLU A 4 33.47 -58.10 68.62
N PRO A 5 34.59 -58.03 67.85
CA PRO A 5 35.29 -56.81 67.48
C PRO A 5 34.72 -56.18 66.19
N PRO A 6 35.06 -54.92 65.86
CA PRO A 6 34.41 -54.17 64.78
C PRO A 6 34.89 -54.59 63.38
N MET A 7 33.95 -54.57 62.42
CA MET A 7 34.15 -54.92 61.01
C MET A 7 34.99 -53.87 60.24
N PRO A 8 35.84 -54.30 59.29
CA PRO A 8 36.76 -53.42 58.56
C PRO A 8 36.18 -52.87 57.26
N ALA A 9 36.68 -51.70 56.85
CA ALA A 9 36.55 -51.17 55.49
C ALA A 9 37.61 -51.79 54.56
N THR A 10 37.23 -52.34 53.40
CA THR A 10 38.14 -52.71 52.30
C THR A 10 37.47 -52.63 50.91
N SER A 11 37.91 -51.61 50.14
CA SER A 11 38.26 -51.49 48.71
C SER A 11 37.59 -52.27 47.54
N SER A 12 37.23 -51.47 46.51
CA SER A 12 37.37 -51.64 45.02
C SER A 12 36.44 -52.60 44.26
N PRO A 13 36.16 -52.47 42.93
CA PRO A 13 36.95 -51.77 41.89
C PRO A 13 36.19 -51.10 40.71
N MET A 14 36.98 -50.58 39.77
CA MET A 14 36.70 -50.43 38.33
C MET A 14 35.93 -49.19 37.85
N GLU A 15 36.71 -48.29 37.24
CA GLU A 15 36.51 -47.76 35.89
C GLU A 15 35.39 -48.45 35.10
N GLN A 16 34.18 -47.90 35.19
CA GLN A 16 33.20 -48.03 34.12
C GLN A 16 33.22 -46.73 33.36
N ARG A 17 33.82 -46.78 32.16
CA ARG A 17 33.47 -45.87 31.07
C ARG A 17 31.95 -45.90 30.95
N ILE A 18 31.31 -44.78 31.25
CA ILE A 18 29.91 -44.59 30.95
C ILE A 18 29.82 -44.55 29.42
N GLU A 19 29.36 -45.68 28.85
CA GLU A 19 28.94 -45.79 27.46
C GLU A 19 27.77 -44.83 27.19
N ASP A 20 27.88 -44.07 26.10
CA ASP A 20 26.82 -43.52 25.27
C ASP A 20 25.48 -43.18 25.95
N THR A 21 25.50 -42.20 26.84
CA THR A 21 24.28 -41.46 27.19
C THR A 21 24.18 -40.24 26.26
N GLU A 22 23.27 -40.32 25.29
CA GLU A 22 22.91 -39.21 24.40
C GLU A 22 22.61 -37.95 25.22
N CYS A 23 23.47 -36.95 25.09
CA CYS A 23 23.24 -35.63 25.67
C CYS A 23 22.10 -34.95 24.89
N ALA A 24 20.95 -34.79 25.53
CA ALA A 24 19.71 -34.31 24.92
C ALA A 24 19.61 -32.78 24.76
N ILE A 25 20.69 -32.03 25.03
CA ILE A 25 20.63 -30.57 25.17
C ILE A 25 21.88 -29.95 24.51
N GLN A 26 21.68 -29.14 23.46
CA GLN A 26 22.76 -28.44 22.76
C GLN A 26 22.80 -26.97 23.20
N THR A 27 24.00 -26.40 23.31
CA THR A 27 24.20 -25.10 23.98
C THR A 27 25.21 -24.27 23.19
N LEU A 28 25.07 -22.95 23.24
CA LEU A 28 25.83 -22.01 22.41
C LEU A 28 27.20 -21.74 23.06
N TYR A 29 28.20 -22.53 22.69
CA TYR A 29 29.56 -22.48 23.26
C TYR A 29 30.61 -22.23 22.16
N GLU A 30 31.31 -21.10 22.21
CA GLU A 30 32.56 -20.85 21.46
C GLU A 30 33.77 -21.44 22.22
N GLY A 31 33.74 -22.73 22.53
CA GLY A 31 34.90 -23.45 23.04
C GLY A 31 34.90 -24.90 22.56
N ASP A 32 35.88 -25.68 23.00
CA ASP A 32 36.09 -27.03 22.45
C ASP A 32 34.83 -27.90 22.62
N PRO A 33 34.37 -28.56 21.53
CA PRO A 33 33.14 -29.33 21.53
C PRO A 33 33.23 -30.47 22.55
N LYS A 34 32.25 -30.56 23.44
CA LYS A 34 32.18 -31.66 24.42
C LYS A 34 31.74 -32.98 23.78
N PHE A 35 30.96 -32.94 22.69
CA PHE A 35 30.46 -34.11 21.94
C PHE A 35 30.27 -33.81 20.43
N ILE A 36 30.20 -34.87 19.61
CA ILE A 36 30.18 -34.81 18.13
C ILE A 36 28.83 -34.29 17.54
N CYS A 37 27.73 -34.35 18.30
CA CYS A 37 26.36 -34.15 17.79
C CYS A 37 25.77 -32.73 17.99
N CYS A 38 26.46 -31.82 18.68
CA CYS A 38 25.96 -30.48 19.00
C CYS A 38 25.96 -29.57 17.74
N LYS A 39 24.80 -29.36 17.12
CA LYS A 39 24.61 -28.42 16.00
C LYS A 39 23.21 -27.77 16.12
N ASN A 40 23.14 -26.54 16.67
CA ASN A 40 22.03 -25.57 16.53
C ASN A 40 21.02 -25.34 17.69
N TRP A 41 21.39 -25.52 18.97
CA TRP A 41 20.54 -25.08 20.10
C TRP A 41 21.26 -24.08 21.00
N ILE A 42 20.45 -23.26 21.69
CA ILE A 42 20.92 -22.17 22.54
C ILE A 42 20.34 -22.31 23.95
N GLU A 43 21.23 -22.30 24.96
CA GLU A 43 20.86 -22.20 26.38
C GLU A 43 20.88 -20.75 26.85
N THR A 44 21.81 -19.95 26.33
CA THR A 44 21.93 -18.51 26.60
C THR A 44 22.36 -17.76 25.32
N PRO A 45 21.71 -16.62 24.99
CA PRO A 45 22.13 -15.72 23.91
C PRO A 45 23.61 -15.27 23.93
N PRO A 46 24.25 -15.04 22.76
CA PRO A 46 25.67 -14.70 22.67
C PRO A 46 25.98 -13.31 23.25
N ASN A 47 27.13 -13.18 23.93
CA ASN A 47 27.60 -11.91 24.53
C ASN A 47 28.05 -10.86 23.50
N ARG A 48 28.31 -11.26 22.25
CA ARG A 48 28.65 -10.35 21.15
C ARG A 48 28.12 -10.92 19.83
N PRO A 49 27.34 -10.16 19.05
CA PRO A 49 26.86 -10.62 17.76
C PRO A 49 28.03 -10.59 16.75
N PRO A 50 28.22 -11.64 15.92
CA PRO A 50 29.11 -11.53 14.77
C PRO A 50 28.57 -10.47 13.81
N PRO A 51 29.40 -9.86 12.94
CA PRO A 51 28.97 -8.89 11.92
C PRO A 51 28.09 -9.51 10.81
N ALA A 52 27.52 -10.69 11.04
CA ALA A 52 26.69 -11.43 10.11
C ALA A 52 25.24 -10.93 10.11
N PRO A 53 24.51 -11.08 9.00
CA PRO A 53 23.10 -10.72 8.97
C PRO A 53 22.27 -11.69 9.83
N PHE A 54 21.25 -11.17 10.49
CA PHE A 54 20.27 -11.92 11.27
C PHE A 54 18.95 -11.97 10.52
N TYR A 55 18.26 -13.10 10.59
CA TYR A 55 16.99 -13.34 9.92
C TYR A 55 15.83 -13.29 10.91
N ASN A 56 14.74 -12.59 10.59
CA ASN A 56 13.54 -12.49 11.43
C ASN A 56 12.31 -13.16 10.78
N THR A 57 11.57 -13.93 11.58
CA THR A 57 10.40 -14.72 11.16
C THR A 57 9.04 -14.11 11.48
N GLU A 58 8.95 -13.11 12.36
CA GLU A 58 7.66 -12.59 12.83
C GLU A 58 6.94 -11.74 11.78
N HIS A 59 7.67 -10.91 11.04
CA HIS A 59 7.08 -10.01 10.05
C HIS A 59 7.99 -9.93 8.81
N ASP A 60 7.55 -10.59 7.74
CA ASP A 60 8.10 -10.47 6.38
C ASP A 60 9.61 -10.78 6.24
N GLU A 61 10.06 -12.01 6.51
CA GLU A 61 11.39 -12.57 6.13
C GLU A 61 12.51 -11.53 5.86
N CYS A 62 13.01 -10.88 6.92
CA CYS A 62 13.97 -9.77 6.80
C CYS A 62 15.35 -10.12 7.32
N PHE A 63 16.36 -9.52 6.67
CA PHE A 63 17.74 -9.56 7.12
C PHE A 63 18.10 -8.24 7.80
N TYR A 64 18.79 -8.34 8.93
CA TYR A 64 19.26 -7.19 9.70
C TYR A 64 20.73 -7.29 9.97
N ARG A 65 21.39 -6.13 10.06
CA ARG A 65 22.75 -6.05 10.58
C ARG A 65 22.67 -5.66 12.05
N VAL A 66 23.13 -6.55 12.92
CA VAL A 66 23.13 -6.33 14.37
C VAL A 66 24.39 -5.56 14.75
N ASP A 67 24.20 -4.42 15.41
CA ASP A 67 25.29 -3.54 15.82
C ASP A 67 25.71 -3.79 17.26
N SER A 68 24.77 -4.10 18.15
CA SER A 68 25.04 -4.47 19.54
C SER A 68 23.92 -5.32 20.13
N SER A 69 24.19 -5.97 21.26
CA SER A 69 23.21 -6.76 21.99
C SER A 69 23.46 -6.71 23.48
N ASN A 70 22.40 -6.82 24.28
CA ASN A 70 22.51 -6.87 25.72
C ASN A 70 21.31 -7.59 26.35
N TYR A 71 21.47 -8.02 27.60
CA TYR A 71 20.38 -8.55 28.41
C TYR A 71 19.77 -7.45 29.26
N TYR A 72 18.45 -7.49 29.38
CA TYR A 72 17.68 -6.54 30.15
C TYR A 72 16.60 -7.27 30.95
N GLY A 73 16.13 -6.66 32.04
CA GLY A 73 15.09 -7.21 32.90
C GLY A 73 15.63 -7.82 34.21
N PRO A 74 14.73 -8.22 35.12
CA PRO A 74 15.10 -8.91 36.36
C PRO A 74 15.53 -10.35 36.05
N LYS A 75 16.39 -10.94 36.88
CA LYS A 75 17.00 -12.27 36.69
C LYS A 75 16.03 -13.40 36.29
N ASP A 76 14.78 -13.34 36.74
CA ASP A 76 13.77 -14.38 36.50
C ASP A 76 12.88 -14.11 35.26
N GLN A 77 13.10 -12.98 34.56
CA GLN A 77 12.41 -12.58 33.32
C GLN A 77 13.36 -11.81 32.37
N GLU A 78 14.65 -12.16 32.37
CA GLU A 78 15.64 -11.51 31.49
C GLU A 78 15.29 -11.76 30.02
N TYR A 79 15.25 -10.71 29.21
CA TYR A 79 15.13 -10.78 27.76
C TYR A 79 16.42 -10.32 27.10
N PHE A 80 16.68 -10.87 25.91
CA PHE A 80 17.82 -10.50 25.10
C PHE A 80 17.39 -9.52 24.02
N GLU A 81 17.96 -8.33 24.03
CA GLU A 81 17.68 -7.27 23.06
C GLU A 81 18.90 -7.04 22.16
N MET A 82 18.65 -6.95 20.86
CA MET A 82 19.62 -6.62 19.84
C MET A 82 19.26 -5.30 19.20
N ALA A 83 20.20 -4.35 19.19
CA ALA A 83 20.12 -3.17 18.36
C ALA A 83 20.56 -3.55 16.95
N ALA A 84 19.65 -3.44 16.01
CA ALA A 84 19.86 -3.84 14.63
C ALA A 84 19.44 -2.73 13.68
N ARG A 85 19.97 -2.79 12.45
CA ARG A 85 19.63 -1.85 11.40
C ARG A 85 19.27 -2.53 10.08
N SER A 86 18.42 -1.83 9.34
CA SER A 86 17.92 -2.13 8.00
C SER A 86 18.04 -0.90 7.12
N VAL A 87 17.86 -1.06 5.82
CA VAL A 87 17.87 0.04 4.85
C VAL A 87 16.44 0.45 4.54
N ASP A 88 16.16 1.74 4.69
CA ASP A 88 14.85 2.33 4.41
C ASP A 88 14.97 3.59 3.54
N TRP A 89 13.83 4.10 3.06
CA TRP A 89 13.68 5.27 2.19
C TRP A 89 12.71 6.27 2.80
N ASN A 90 13.17 7.49 3.06
CA ASN A 90 12.36 8.54 3.70
C ASN A 90 11.73 9.54 2.72
N GLY A 91 11.72 9.25 1.42
CA GLY A 91 11.24 10.20 0.41
C GLY A 91 12.33 11.06 -0.24
N ALA A 92 13.49 11.20 0.41
CA ALA A 92 14.60 12.01 -0.12
C ALA A 92 15.90 11.22 -0.28
N ARG A 93 16.19 10.29 0.63
CA ARG A 93 17.43 9.49 0.61
C ARG A 93 17.22 8.11 1.21
N PHE A 94 18.07 7.16 0.81
CA PHE A 94 18.23 5.91 1.54
C PHE A 94 19.10 6.11 2.78
N GLY A 95 18.82 5.37 3.83
CA GLY A 95 19.64 5.36 5.04
C GLY A 95 19.32 4.18 5.95
N TYR A 96 20.13 4.02 6.99
CA TYR A 96 19.92 2.99 7.98
C TYR A 96 18.82 3.42 8.96
N CYS A 97 17.77 2.60 9.03
CA CYS A 97 16.78 2.64 10.09
C CYS A 97 17.25 1.75 11.24
N HIS A 98 17.05 2.20 12.48
CA HIS A 98 17.46 1.48 13.68
C HIS A 98 16.25 0.89 14.38
N GLN A 99 16.38 -0.35 14.85
CA GLN A 99 15.32 -1.04 15.56
C GLN A 99 15.85 -2.02 16.60
N LYS A 100 14.97 -2.37 17.53
CA LYS A 100 15.25 -3.31 18.62
C LYS A 100 14.58 -4.63 18.32
N LEU A 101 15.39 -5.68 18.23
CA LEU A 101 14.91 -7.05 18.09
C LEU A 101 15.00 -7.73 19.45
N ARG A 102 13.88 -8.26 19.94
CA ARG A 102 13.77 -8.85 21.27
C ARG A 102 13.58 -10.36 21.16
N VAL A 103 14.35 -11.09 21.94
CA VAL A 103 14.14 -12.50 22.22
C VAL A 103 13.70 -12.61 23.68
N ASP A 104 12.44 -12.99 23.89
CA ASP A 104 11.89 -13.20 25.22
C ASP A 104 12.57 -14.34 25.96
N TRP A 105 12.52 -14.26 27.28
CA TRP A 105 12.94 -15.33 28.15
C TRP A 105 12.20 -16.65 27.82
N PHE A 106 12.93 -17.76 27.86
CA PHE A 106 12.36 -19.10 27.79
C PHE A 106 13.13 -20.03 28.74
N SER A 107 12.47 -21.08 29.21
CA SER A 107 13.11 -22.10 30.04
C SER A 107 13.68 -23.25 29.21
N GLY A 108 14.78 -23.84 29.68
CA GLY A 108 15.45 -24.96 29.01
C GLY A 108 16.14 -24.55 27.71
N THR A 109 16.27 -25.47 26.76
CA THR A 109 16.83 -25.19 25.44
C THR A 109 15.78 -24.99 24.38
N ARG A 110 16.09 -24.09 23.45
CA ARG A 110 15.27 -23.82 22.26
C ARG A 110 16.08 -24.03 21.00
N GLU A 111 15.41 -24.56 19.97
CA GLU A 111 16.00 -24.62 18.63
C GLU A 111 16.28 -23.20 18.16
N ILE A 112 17.48 -22.94 17.63
CA ILE A 112 17.88 -21.58 17.22
C ILE A 112 16.94 -20.98 16.16
N ARG A 113 16.37 -21.84 15.31
CA ARG A 113 15.40 -21.46 14.27
C ARG A 113 13.99 -21.20 14.81
N GLY A 114 13.72 -21.64 16.03
CA GLY A 114 12.48 -21.34 16.75
C GLY A 114 12.52 -19.97 17.42
N LEU A 115 13.62 -19.23 17.34
CA LEU A 115 13.71 -17.84 17.78
C LEU A 115 13.10 -16.90 16.74
N VAL A 116 12.53 -15.79 17.21
CA VAL A 116 12.00 -14.70 16.37
C VAL A 116 13.07 -14.14 15.44
N VAL A 117 14.32 -14.12 15.91
CA VAL A 117 15.48 -13.63 15.18
C VAL A 117 16.68 -14.53 15.46
N TYR A 118 17.42 -14.91 14.42
CA TYR A 118 18.60 -15.78 14.55
C TYR A 118 19.65 -15.50 13.46
N PRO A 119 20.93 -15.88 13.65
CA PRO A 119 21.96 -15.66 12.65
C PRO A 119 21.65 -16.38 11.33
N ALA A 120 21.77 -15.69 10.20
CA ALA A 120 21.40 -16.21 8.88
C ALA A 120 22.10 -17.52 8.49
N SER A 121 23.30 -17.78 9.04
CA SER A 121 24.06 -19.03 8.84
C SER A 121 23.31 -20.29 9.26
N PHE A 122 22.30 -20.16 10.14
CA PHE A 122 21.48 -21.27 10.57
C PHE A 122 20.23 -21.47 9.70
N HIS A 123 19.93 -20.59 8.75
CA HIS A 123 18.76 -20.71 7.87
C HIS A 123 18.92 -21.92 6.92
N PRO A 124 17.96 -22.87 6.86
CA PRO A 124 18.11 -24.12 6.11
C PRO A 124 18.30 -23.92 4.60
N ALA A 125 17.71 -22.85 4.06
CA ALA A 125 17.85 -22.43 2.67
C ALA A 125 18.44 -21.01 2.57
N GLN A 126 19.51 -20.71 3.32
CA GLN A 126 20.09 -19.36 3.43
C GLN A 126 20.27 -18.68 2.06
N LYS A 127 20.89 -19.36 1.09
CA LYS A 127 21.11 -18.81 -0.25
C LYS A 127 19.82 -18.44 -0.98
N GLU A 128 18.76 -19.22 -0.79
CA GLU A 128 17.45 -18.94 -1.41
C GLU A 128 16.80 -17.72 -0.74
N ALA A 129 16.84 -17.65 0.60
CA ALA A 129 16.32 -16.51 1.36
C ALA A 129 17.08 -15.21 1.01
N GLU A 130 18.41 -15.26 0.92
CA GLU A 130 19.24 -14.13 0.48
C GLU A 130 18.90 -13.72 -0.96
N THR A 131 18.71 -14.67 -1.87
CA THR A 131 18.30 -14.37 -3.26
C THR A 131 16.95 -13.67 -3.32
N LYS A 132 15.96 -14.13 -2.54
CA LYS A 132 14.64 -13.50 -2.43
C LYS A 132 14.73 -12.10 -1.84
N ALA A 133 15.50 -11.92 -0.76
CA ALA A 133 15.70 -10.62 -0.12
C ALA A 133 16.43 -9.63 -1.03
N LEU A 134 17.45 -10.08 -1.78
CA LEU A 134 18.13 -9.25 -2.78
C LEU A 134 17.19 -8.82 -3.91
N ALA A 135 16.34 -9.74 -4.41
CA ALA A 135 15.33 -9.40 -5.41
C ALA A 135 14.30 -8.39 -4.88
N ARG A 136 13.86 -8.57 -3.63
CA ARG A 136 13.00 -7.61 -2.92
C ARG A 136 13.67 -6.25 -2.75
N GLY A 137 14.93 -6.21 -2.33
CA GLY A 137 15.69 -4.96 -2.16
C GLY A 137 15.87 -4.19 -3.46
N LYS A 138 16.08 -4.90 -4.59
CA LYS A 138 16.10 -4.27 -5.93
C LYS A 138 14.75 -3.61 -6.24
N ARG A 139 13.65 -4.30 -5.97
CA ARG A 139 12.30 -3.78 -6.17
C ARG A 139 11.97 -2.63 -5.20
N PHE A 140 12.40 -2.71 -3.94
CA PHE A 140 12.29 -1.62 -2.97
C PHE A 140 13.00 -0.37 -3.47
N ARG A 141 14.22 -0.52 -4.01
CA ARG A 141 14.96 0.58 -4.64
C ARG A 141 14.24 1.16 -5.85
N GLU A 142 13.69 0.32 -6.72
CA GLU A 142 12.91 0.77 -7.90
C GLU A 142 11.66 1.56 -7.50
N LEU A 143 11.06 1.23 -6.35
CA LEU A 143 9.91 1.92 -5.77
C LEU A 143 10.28 3.17 -4.96
N ALA A 144 11.56 3.53 -4.86
CA ALA A 144 11.95 4.80 -4.28
C ALA A 144 11.53 5.96 -5.19
N GLY A 145 11.00 7.02 -4.58
CA GLY A 145 10.32 8.11 -5.27
C GLY A 145 8.81 7.93 -5.28
N ARG A 146 8.14 8.55 -6.26
CA ARG A 146 6.67 8.57 -6.38
C ARG A 146 6.23 7.63 -7.48
N HIS A 147 5.38 6.66 -7.13
CA HIS A 147 4.93 5.63 -8.08
C HIS A 147 3.43 5.37 -7.99
N TYR A 148 2.74 5.41 -9.13
CA TYR A 148 1.34 5.00 -9.22
C TYR A 148 1.24 3.52 -9.61
N MET A 149 0.80 2.68 -8.67
CA MET A 149 0.89 1.22 -8.79
C MET A 149 -0.43 0.51 -8.44
N ALA A 150 -0.52 -0.77 -8.80
CA ALA A 150 -1.57 -1.65 -8.32
C ALA A 150 -1.05 -2.49 -7.14
N TYR A 151 -1.94 -2.79 -6.20
CA TYR A 151 -1.61 -3.57 -5.00
C TYR A 151 -2.68 -4.62 -4.73
N SER A 152 -2.23 -5.81 -4.35
CA SER A 152 -3.09 -6.93 -3.96
C SER A 152 -2.44 -7.66 -2.79
N GLY A 153 -2.73 -7.23 -1.57
CA GLY A 153 -2.05 -7.76 -0.39
C GLY A 153 -2.57 -7.15 0.90
N VAL A 154 -1.89 -7.46 2.00
CA VAL A 154 -2.20 -6.91 3.32
C VAL A 154 -1.48 -5.57 3.49
N MET A 155 -2.22 -4.49 3.67
CA MET A 155 -1.65 -3.21 4.08
C MET A 155 -1.66 -3.07 5.61
N ARG A 156 -0.63 -2.42 6.17
CA ARG A 156 -0.55 -2.04 7.58
C ARG A 156 -0.78 -0.54 7.74
N TYR A 157 -1.58 -0.12 8.71
CA TYR A 157 -1.87 1.28 8.96
C TYR A 157 -2.27 1.49 10.41
N GLY A 158 -2.30 2.75 10.87
CA GLY A 158 -2.67 3.09 12.24
C GLY A 158 -1.67 4.06 12.88
N THR A 159 -1.64 4.09 14.21
CA THR A 159 -0.74 4.92 15.01
C THR A 159 0.40 4.09 15.60
N ALA A 160 1.36 4.73 16.26
CA ALA A 160 2.38 4.00 17.02
C ALA A 160 1.76 3.07 18.09
N GLU A 161 0.61 3.46 18.64
CA GLU A 161 -0.08 2.72 19.70
C GLU A 161 -1.02 1.62 19.17
N THR A 162 -1.60 1.83 17.98
CA THR A 162 -2.61 0.93 17.41
C THR A 162 -2.29 0.63 15.96
N GLN A 163 -1.94 -0.62 15.67
CA GLN A 163 -1.66 -1.10 14.32
C GLN A 163 -2.81 -1.96 13.82
N TYR A 164 -3.27 -1.66 12.62
CA TYR A 164 -4.34 -2.38 11.93
C TYR A 164 -3.78 -3.03 10.66
N GLN A 165 -4.39 -4.15 10.29
CA GLN A 165 -4.10 -4.85 9.04
C GLN A 165 -5.37 -5.01 8.23
N ARG A 166 -5.27 -4.82 6.92
CA ARG A 166 -6.39 -5.02 6.00
C ARG A 166 -5.89 -5.56 4.67
N TYR A 167 -6.52 -6.62 4.19
CA TYR A 167 -6.36 -7.04 2.80
C TYR A 167 -7.07 -6.05 1.87
N MET A 168 -6.40 -5.63 0.80
CA MET A 168 -7.00 -4.79 -0.24
C MET A 168 -6.49 -5.16 -1.63
N GLU A 169 -7.35 -4.95 -2.61
CA GLU A 169 -7.06 -5.01 -4.04
C GLU A 169 -7.43 -3.68 -4.66
N GLY A 170 -6.44 -2.92 -5.11
CA GLY A 170 -6.70 -1.58 -5.59
C GLY A 170 -5.47 -0.83 -6.09
N ARG A 171 -5.68 0.46 -6.33
CA ARG A 171 -4.65 1.40 -6.77
C ARG A 171 -4.04 2.08 -5.56
N ILE A 172 -2.72 2.21 -5.55
CA ILE A 172 -1.95 2.89 -4.51
C ILE A 172 -0.99 3.91 -5.12
N VAL A 173 -0.63 4.92 -4.34
CA VAL A 173 0.50 5.80 -4.66
C VAL A 173 1.60 5.52 -3.64
N VAL A 174 2.74 4.99 -4.08
CA VAL A 174 3.93 4.86 -3.24
C VAL A 174 4.57 6.23 -3.16
N ASP A 175 4.63 6.79 -1.95
CA ASP A 175 5.18 8.11 -1.67
C ASP A 175 5.54 8.20 -0.19
N ALA A 176 6.81 7.97 0.12
CA ALA A 176 7.31 8.03 1.49
C ALA A 176 7.47 9.48 1.99
N ASP A 177 7.74 10.43 1.10
CA ASP A 177 7.92 11.84 1.48
C ASP A 177 6.60 12.41 2.00
N GLU A 178 5.54 12.25 1.20
CA GLU A 178 4.22 12.77 1.54
C GLU A 178 3.59 11.97 2.69
N TYR A 179 3.86 10.66 2.80
CA TYR A 179 3.48 9.88 3.98
C TYR A 179 4.04 10.50 5.26
N LEU A 180 5.34 10.81 5.28
CA LEU A 180 6.02 11.33 6.45
C LEU A 180 5.61 12.77 6.75
N HIS A 181 5.32 13.57 5.71
CA HIS A 181 4.76 14.90 5.84
C HIS A 181 3.37 14.86 6.51
N ALA A 182 2.50 13.96 6.05
CA ALA A 182 1.15 13.78 6.61
C ALA A 182 1.17 13.09 8.00
N ASN A 183 2.26 12.40 8.35
CA ASN A 183 2.41 11.65 9.60
C ASN A 183 3.72 12.02 10.32
N PRO A 184 3.91 13.28 10.75
CA PRO A 184 5.21 13.76 11.25
C PRO A 184 5.68 13.03 12.52
N THR A 185 4.76 12.47 13.30
CA THR A 185 5.07 11.68 14.50
C THR A 185 5.57 10.26 14.21
N LYS A 186 5.50 9.80 12.96
CA LYS A 186 5.94 8.47 12.53
C LYS A 186 7.31 8.46 11.86
N GLY A 187 7.91 9.63 11.63
CA GLY A 187 9.22 9.73 11.01
C GLY A 187 10.31 9.17 11.90
N VAL A 188 11.04 8.18 11.40
CA VAL A 188 12.26 7.66 12.03
C VAL A 188 13.47 8.29 11.31
N PRO A 189 14.41 8.92 12.03
CA PRO A 189 15.59 9.49 11.41
C PRO A 189 16.46 8.38 10.79
N LEU A 190 16.79 8.52 9.51
CA LEU A 190 17.69 7.61 8.81
C LEU A 190 19.14 8.08 8.91
N GLU A 191 20.00 7.21 9.45
CA GLU A 191 21.46 7.39 9.49
C GLU A 191 22.05 7.19 8.08
N LEU A 192 23.13 7.89 7.75
CA LEU A 192 23.76 7.74 6.43
C LEU A 192 24.38 6.34 6.26
N LEU A 193 24.29 5.78 5.06
CA LEU A 193 24.80 4.43 4.75
C LEU A 193 26.35 4.29 4.88
N ASN A 194 27.09 5.39 5.05
CA ASN A 194 28.54 5.39 5.29
C ASN A 194 28.92 5.47 6.77
N ALA A 195 27.97 5.58 7.69
CA ALA A 195 28.29 5.74 9.10
C ALA A 195 28.83 4.42 9.71
N GLU A 196 30.03 4.52 10.30
CA GLU A 196 30.47 3.54 11.29
C GLU A 196 29.49 3.60 12.47
N SER A 197 28.94 2.46 12.89
CA SER A 197 27.78 2.39 13.80
C SER A 197 27.94 3.30 15.01
N THR A 198 27.08 4.31 15.15
CA THR A 198 26.93 5.09 16.39
C THR A 198 25.64 4.71 17.12
N ALA A 199 25.33 3.41 17.16
CA ALA A 199 24.10 2.86 17.74
C ALA A 199 23.78 3.46 19.13
N GLN A 200 24.77 3.72 19.98
CA GLN A 200 24.57 4.26 21.32
C GLN A 200 24.00 5.69 21.39
N GLY A 201 24.14 6.51 20.35
CA GLY A 201 23.59 7.87 20.32
C GLY A 201 22.15 7.95 19.79
N LEU A 202 21.83 7.14 18.78
CA LEU A 202 20.51 7.11 18.12
C LEU A 202 19.48 6.28 18.89
N LEU A 203 19.91 5.25 19.63
CA LEU A 203 19.04 4.40 20.47
C LEU A 203 18.31 5.17 21.58
N CYS A 204 18.77 6.37 21.94
CA CYS A 204 18.11 7.24 22.92
C CYS A 204 16.71 7.69 22.48
N PHE A 205 16.45 7.69 21.18
CA PHE A 205 15.20 8.19 20.58
C PHE A 205 14.20 7.09 20.25
N ILE A 206 14.61 5.82 20.34
CA ILE A 206 13.80 4.66 19.94
C ILE A 206 13.55 3.81 21.18
N THR A 207 12.70 4.30 22.07
CA THR A 207 12.06 3.48 23.10
C THR A 207 10.57 3.41 22.82
N PRO A 208 9.92 2.23 22.90
CA PRO A 208 8.47 2.14 22.82
C PRO A 208 7.74 2.89 23.95
N GLU A 209 8.47 3.33 24.99
CA GLU A 209 7.90 3.84 26.25
C GLU A 209 8.20 5.32 26.56
N ARG A 210 8.69 6.12 25.61
CA ARG A 210 8.82 7.59 25.80
C ARG A 210 8.14 8.43 24.72
N TYR A 211 6.90 8.09 24.37
CA TYR A 211 6.02 9.01 23.62
C TYR A 211 5.44 10.16 24.46
N ASN A 212 5.77 10.24 25.77
CA ASN A 212 5.39 11.36 26.61
C ASN A 212 6.49 12.43 26.68
N THR A 213 6.68 13.17 25.59
CA THR A 213 7.05 14.60 25.67
C THR A 213 6.77 15.27 24.32
N PRO A 214 5.88 16.27 24.26
CA PRO A 214 5.61 17.00 23.03
C PRO A 214 6.77 17.99 22.79
N GLN A 215 7.81 17.55 22.08
CA GLN A 215 8.65 18.50 21.35
C GLN A 215 8.16 18.54 19.91
N GLY A 216 7.22 19.45 19.68
CA GLY A 216 6.79 19.79 18.34
C GLY A 216 7.97 20.31 17.55
N PHE A 217 8.37 19.57 16.53
CA PHE A 217 9.17 20.11 15.43
C PHE A 217 8.24 20.37 14.27
N SER A 218 7.57 21.52 14.34
CA SER A 218 7.04 22.22 13.19
C SER A 218 8.22 22.89 12.49
N ALA A 219 8.67 22.32 11.38
CA ALA A 219 9.24 23.07 10.26
C ALA A 219 9.35 22.12 9.06
N ARG A 220 8.83 22.54 7.91
CA ARG A 220 9.41 22.13 6.62
C ARG A 220 10.93 22.24 6.78
N PRO A 221 11.74 21.24 6.39
CA PRO A 221 13.07 21.58 5.93
C PRO A 221 12.84 22.52 4.74
N GLY A 222 13.05 23.82 4.94
CA GLY A 222 13.31 24.68 3.80
C GLY A 222 14.48 24.10 3.01
N PRO A 223 14.68 24.47 1.74
CA PRO A 223 15.86 24.05 1.00
C PRO A 223 17.08 24.60 1.75
N ALA A 224 17.68 23.77 2.59
CA ALA A 224 18.87 24.12 3.32
C ALA A 224 20.00 24.17 2.30
N ALA A 225 20.24 25.37 1.77
CA ALA A 225 21.51 25.77 1.19
C ALA A 225 22.56 25.74 2.31
N GLY A 226 23.10 24.54 2.54
CA GLY A 226 24.31 24.22 3.30
C GLY A 226 25.17 23.30 2.44
N PRO A 227 26.50 23.24 2.68
CA PRO A 227 27.50 23.03 1.65
C PRO A 227 27.24 21.76 0.85
N GLU A 228 27.11 21.95 -0.47
CA GLU A 228 27.16 20.96 -1.55
C GLU A 228 26.70 19.55 -1.21
N ALA A 229 25.48 19.26 -1.65
CA ALA A 229 24.85 17.95 -1.66
C ALA A 229 25.70 16.91 -2.43
N GLU A 230 26.65 16.28 -1.75
CA GLU A 230 27.15 14.95 -2.09
C GLU A 230 26.24 13.91 -1.43
N GLY A 231 25.11 13.60 -2.07
CA GLY A 231 24.17 12.62 -1.51
C GLY A 231 22.99 12.22 -2.40
N LYS A 232 22.92 12.71 -3.64
CA LYS A 232 22.07 12.07 -4.65
C LYS A 232 22.84 10.85 -5.17
N ASP A 233 22.25 9.69 -5.01
CA ASP A 233 22.68 8.40 -5.56
C ASP A 233 23.96 7.77 -5.00
N LYS A 234 23.97 7.45 -3.71
CA LYS A 234 24.74 6.26 -3.31
C LYS A 234 24.02 5.04 -3.85
N VAL A 235 24.61 4.39 -4.85
CA VAL A 235 24.15 3.10 -5.36
C VAL A 235 24.17 2.10 -4.20
N LEU A 236 22.99 1.57 -3.85
CA LEU A 236 22.88 0.53 -2.82
C LEU A 236 23.76 -0.66 -3.21
N THR A 237 24.64 -1.08 -2.30
CA THR A 237 25.45 -2.29 -2.50
C THR A 237 24.59 -3.54 -2.36
N GLU A 238 25.09 -4.72 -2.75
CA GLU A 238 24.34 -5.97 -2.51
C GLU A 238 24.08 -6.21 -1.02
N ALA A 239 25.01 -5.82 -0.14
CA ALA A 239 24.81 -5.88 1.30
C ALA A 239 23.68 -4.95 1.77
N ASP A 240 23.56 -3.76 1.18
CA ASP A 240 22.46 -2.84 1.50
C ASP A 240 21.12 -3.35 0.97
N LEU A 241 21.09 -3.90 -0.24
CA LEU A 241 19.89 -4.47 -0.85
C LEU A 241 19.34 -5.65 -0.04
N LEU A 242 20.23 -6.46 0.55
CA LEU A 242 19.84 -7.56 1.44
C LEU A 242 19.10 -7.04 2.68
N LEU A 243 19.46 -5.86 3.17
CA LEU A 243 18.94 -5.23 4.39
C LEU A 243 17.72 -4.33 4.14
N CYS A 244 17.24 -4.20 2.91
CA CYS A 244 16.08 -3.36 2.61
C CYS A 244 14.81 -3.85 3.32
N GLU A 245 14.07 -2.89 3.86
CA GLU A 245 12.75 -3.10 4.45
C GLU A 245 11.80 -3.79 3.46
N PRO A 246 10.88 -4.66 3.94
CA PRO A 246 10.00 -5.43 3.09
C PRO A 246 8.76 -4.63 2.68
N GLN A 247 8.54 -3.46 3.27
CA GLN A 247 7.39 -2.61 3.02
C GLN A 247 7.82 -1.22 2.57
N VAL A 248 7.00 -0.59 1.74
CA VAL A 248 7.13 0.82 1.36
C VAL A 248 5.93 1.61 1.87
N LEU A 249 6.14 2.90 2.11
CA LEU A 249 5.11 3.82 2.57
C LEU A 249 4.33 4.41 1.39
N GLY A 250 3.02 4.56 1.55
CA GLY A 250 2.19 5.14 0.50
C GLY A 250 0.73 5.36 0.91
N TYR A 251 -0.08 5.69 -0.09
CA TYR A 251 -1.49 6.02 0.06
C TYR A 251 -2.40 5.01 -0.66
N SER A 252 -3.42 4.52 0.06
CA SER A 252 -4.50 3.74 -0.55
C SER A 252 -5.57 4.68 -1.10
N LEU A 253 -5.73 4.76 -2.43
CA LEU A 253 -6.75 5.61 -3.06
C LEU A 253 -8.18 5.13 -2.75
N GLN A 254 -8.35 3.81 -2.61
CA GLN A 254 -9.65 3.20 -2.32
C GLN A 254 -10.10 3.46 -0.88
N HIS A 255 -9.19 3.35 0.09
CA HIS A 255 -9.50 3.49 1.50
C HIS A 255 -9.20 4.89 2.05
N LYS A 256 -8.53 5.73 1.27
CA LYS A 256 -8.17 7.12 1.62
C LYS A 256 -7.34 7.23 2.90
N ILE A 257 -6.39 6.31 3.04
CA ILE A 257 -5.53 6.20 4.22
C ILE A 257 -4.07 5.95 3.82
N TRP A 258 -3.18 6.56 4.59
CA TRP A 258 -1.74 6.29 4.57
C TRP A 258 -1.42 4.95 5.24
N GLY A 259 -0.51 4.18 4.65
CA GLY A 259 -0.10 2.89 5.20
C GLY A 259 1.23 2.38 4.64
N ALA A 260 1.64 1.21 5.13
CA ALA A 260 2.77 0.44 4.62
C ALA A 260 2.27 -0.73 3.77
N PHE A 261 2.92 -0.96 2.64
CA PHE A 261 2.56 -1.93 1.61
C PHE A 261 3.73 -2.87 1.35
N ASN A 262 3.48 -4.18 1.30
CA ASN A 262 4.54 -5.15 1.03
C ASN A 262 5.06 -4.99 -0.40
N VAL A 263 6.39 -4.87 -0.55
CA VAL A 263 7.07 -4.66 -1.84
C VAL A 263 6.72 -5.72 -2.87
N ASN A 264 6.55 -6.98 -2.44
CA ASN A 264 6.30 -8.09 -3.35
C ASN A 264 4.89 -8.05 -3.97
N ASP A 265 3.94 -7.42 -3.27
CA ASP A 265 2.52 -7.35 -3.66
C ASP A 265 2.20 -6.11 -4.51
N ILE A 266 3.18 -5.23 -4.76
CA ILE A 266 3.04 -4.00 -5.56
C ILE A 266 3.40 -4.29 -7.00
N VAL A 267 2.45 -4.27 -7.93
CA VAL A 267 2.68 -4.56 -9.35
C VAL A 267 2.36 -3.35 -10.24
N PRO A 268 2.97 -3.26 -11.44
CA PRO A 268 2.56 -2.27 -12.42
C PRO A 268 1.08 -2.36 -12.73
N ILE A 269 0.47 -1.20 -12.98
CA ILE A 269 -0.94 -1.12 -13.34
C ILE A 269 -1.19 -1.78 -14.69
N ALA A 270 -2.13 -2.74 -14.72
CA ALA A 270 -2.77 -3.18 -15.95
C ALA A 270 -3.81 -2.13 -16.39
N TRP A 271 -3.45 -1.34 -17.40
CA TRP A 271 -4.33 -0.32 -18.00
C TRP A 271 -5.32 -0.95 -18.97
N ASN A 272 -6.51 -0.36 -19.09
CA ASN A 272 -7.51 -0.78 -20.06
C ASN A 272 -7.61 0.23 -21.21
N ASP A 273 -6.71 0.11 -22.19
CA ASP A 273 -6.65 1.03 -23.34
C ASP A 273 -7.93 0.97 -24.22
N THR A 274 -8.77 -0.06 -24.07
CA THR A 274 -10.05 -0.17 -24.80
C THR A 274 -11.23 0.49 -24.08
N ALA A 275 -11.05 0.92 -22.83
CA ALA A 275 -12.15 1.45 -22.03
C ALA A 275 -12.71 2.75 -22.63
N PHE A 276 -11.84 3.66 -23.06
CA PHE A 276 -12.22 4.97 -23.60
C PHE A 276 -12.94 4.86 -24.95
N SER A 277 -12.43 4.04 -25.87
CA SER A 277 -13.10 3.77 -27.15
C SER A 277 -14.48 3.12 -26.93
N SER A 278 -14.62 2.30 -25.89
CA SER A 278 -15.90 1.70 -25.50
C SER A 278 -16.87 2.68 -24.82
N LEU A 279 -16.43 3.82 -24.30
CA LEU A 279 -17.34 4.74 -23.62
C LEU A 279 -18.43 5.25 -24.59
N MET A 280 -19.69 5.25 -24.18
CA MET A 280 -20.81 5.68 -25.02
C MET A 280 -21.09 7.16 -24.78
N LEU A 281 -20.39 8.02 -25.52
CA LEU A 281 -20.63 9.46 -25.54
C LEU A 281 -21.17 9.89 -26.92
N PRO A 282 -21.97 10.97 -27.00
CA PRO A 282 -22.33 11.58 -28.27
C PRO A 282 -21.10 11.86 -29.14
N SER A 283 -21.25 11.77 -30.46
CA SER A 283 -20.20 12.05 -31.43
C SER A 283 -19.60 13.45 -31.23
N GLY A 284 -18.27 13.57 -31.31
CA GLY A 284 -17.53 14.81 -31.05
C GLY A 284 -17.21 15.08 -29.56
N TYR A 285 -17.96 14.51 -28.61
CA TYR A 285 -17.68 14.73 -27.18
C TYR A 285 -16.41 14.01 -26.74
N LYS A 286 -16.11 12.85 -27.34
CA LYS A 286 -14.89 12.10 -27.04
C LYS A 286 -13.64 12.89 -27.41
N ASP A 287 -13.62 13.46 -28.61
CA ASP A 287 -12.48 14.21 -29.13
C ASP A 287 -12.25 15.48 -28.29
N LEU A 288 -13.34 16.14 -27.91
CA LEU A 288 -13.29 17.30 -27.03
C LEU A 288 -12.80 16.96 -25.63
N VAL A 289 -13.25 15.86 -25.03
CA VAL A 289 -12.72 15.40 -23.74
C VAL A 289 -11.23 15.09 -23.84
N LEU A 290 -10.82 14.31 -24.85
CA LEU A 290 -9.42 13.93 -25.03
C LEU A 290 -8.54 15.15 -25.25
N SER A 291 -8.94 16.10 -26.09
CA SER A 291 -8.12 17.28 -26.36
C SER A 291 -7.86 18.10 -25.11
N PHE A 292 -8.85 18.24 -24.21
CA PHE A 292 -8.66 18.94 -22.94
C PHE A 292 -7.76 18.16 -21.98
N VAL A 293 -8.03 16.86 -21.80
CA VAL A 293 -7.32 16.06 -20.79
C VAL A 293 -5.88 15.77 -21.22
N GLU A 294 -5.62 15.49 -22.49
CA GLU A 294 -4.26 15.23 -23.01
C GLU A 294 -3.37 16.48 -23.02
N ASP A 295 -3.93 17.65 -23.34
CA ASP A 295 -3.17 18.92 -23.34
C ASP A 295 -2.70 19.28 -21.91
N GLN A 296 -3.60 19.16 -20.94
CA GLN A 296 -3.31 19.36 -19.51
C GLN A 296 -2.39 18.28 -18.94
N ALA A 297 -2.61 17.01 -19.29
CA ALA A 297 -1.74 15.92 -18.84
C ALA A 297 -0.32 16.04 -19.42
N GLY A 298 -0.21 16.55 -20.65
CA GLY A 298 1.04 16.81 -21.35
C GLY A 298 1.76 18.09 -20.92
N HIS A 299 1.21 18.86 -19.97
CA HIS A 299 1.76 20.13 -19.49
C HIS A 299 2.09 21.11 -20.63
N ARG A 300 1.27 21.14 -21.68
CA ARG A 300 1.39 22.17 -22.69
C ARG A 300 0.71 23.41 -22.14
N ASP A 301 1.49 24.38 -21.68
CA ASP A 301 1.02 25.72 -21.30
C ASP A 301 0.52 26.46 -22.56
N VAL A 302 -0.62 26.03 -23.11
CA VAL A 302 -1.24 26.68 -24.27
C VAL A 302 -1.96 27.96 -23.83
N PHE A 303 -2.34 28.08 -22.55
CA PHE A 303 -2.98 29.26 -21.98
C PHE A 303 -2.46 29.54 -20.56
N ASP A 304 -1.85 30.71 -20.37
CA ASP A 304 -1.52 31.27 -19.05
C ASP A 304 -2.39 32.52 -18.87
N ASP A 305 -3.16 32.61 -17.78
CA ASP A 305 -4.03 33.76 -17.50
C ASP A 305 -3.16 34.99 -17.17
N VAL A 306 -3.75 36.19 -17.16
CA VAL A 306 -3.05 37.47 -16.89
C VAL A 306 -2.39 37.48 -15.49
N ILE A 307 -2.83 36.60 -14.59
CA ILE A 307 -2.30 36.41 -13.25
C ILE A 307 -1.59 35.06 -13.19
N GLU A 308 -0.29 35.09 -12.89
CA GLU A 308 0.56 33.90 -12.74
C GLU A 308 -0.05 32.91 -11.72
N GLY A 309 -0.25 31.67 -12.15
CA GLY A 309 -0.82 30.60 -11.31
C GLY A 309 -2.35 30.47 -11.33
N LYS A 310 -3.08 31.34 -12.03
CA LYS A 310 -4.54 31.24 -12.18
C LYS A 310 -4.91 30.54 -13.49
N GLY A 311 -5.93 29.67 -13.45
CA GLY A 311 -6.46 29.01 -14.66
C GLY A 311 -5.61 27.84 -15.19
N GLN A 312 -4.63 27.36 -14.42
CA GLN A 312 -3.73 26.27 -14.79
C GLN A 312 -4.31 24.87 -14.58
N GLY A 313 -5.62 24.74 -14.37
CA GLY A 313 -6.30 23.47 -14.18
C GLY A 313 -7.61 23.40 -14.95
N ILE A 314 -8.02 22.18 -15.32
CA ILE A 314 -9.23 21.94 -16.09
C ILE A 314 -10.31 21.39 -15.19
N ILE A 315 -11.42 22.13 -15.15
CA ILE A 315 -12.62 21.75 -14.40
C ILE A 315 -13.72 21.34 -15.40
N MET A 316 -14.08 20.06 -15.35
CA MET A 316 -15.16 19.48 -16.15
C MET A 316 -16.37 19.19 -15.26
N PHE A 317 -17.56 19.50 -15.77
CA PHE A 317 -18.83 19.21 -15.10
C PHE A 317 -19.69 18.27 -15.95
N LEU A 318 -19.88 17.04 -15.47
CA LEU A 318 -20.71 16.02 -16.12
C LEU A 318 -22.12 16.04 -15.52
N VAL A 319 -23.11 16.34 -16.36
CA VAL A 319 -24.50 16.54 -15.96
C VAL A 319 -25.41 15.56 -16.65
N GLY A 320 -26.34 14.94 -15.93
CA GLY A 320 -27.45 14.19 -16.55
C GLY A 320 -28.11 13.22 -15.58
N SER A 321 -29.14 12.52 -16.06
CA SER A 321 -29.92 11.54 -15.29
C SER A 321 -29.03 10.52 -14.56
N PRO A 322 -29.43 10.00 -13.39
CA PRO A 322 -28.66 8.97 -12.70
C PRO A 322 -28.28 7.82 -13.62
N GLU A 323 -27.08 7.26 -13.43
CA GLU A 323 -26.65 6.01 -14.10
C GLU A 323 -26.42 6.10 -15.62
N THR A 324 -26.26 7.32 -16.16
CA THR A 324 -25.83 7.58 -17.55
C THR A 324 -24.33 7.40 -17.80
N GLY A 325 -23.57 6.87 -16.83
CA GLY A 325 -22.14 6.61 -17.00
C GLY A 325 -21.19 7.76 -16.66
N LYS A 326 -21.66 8.87 -16.07
CA LYS A 326 -20.83 10.03 -15.69
C LYS A 326 -19.59 9.66 -14.85
N THR A 327 -19.78 8.89 -13.78
CA THR A 327 -18.66 8.46 -12.92
C THR A 327 -17.71 7.52 -13.66
N LEU A 328 -18.26 6.63 -14.50
CA LEU A 328 -17.47 5.75 -15.35
C LEU A 328 -16.62 6.56 -16.33
N THR A 329 -17.13 7.67 -16.87
CA THR A 329 -16.34 8.54 -17.74
C THR A 329 -15.10 9.08 -17.02
N ALA A 330 -15.21 9.50 -15.76
CA ALA A 330 -14.06 9.96 -14.99
C ALA A 330 -13.01 8.86 -14.79
N GLU A 331 -13.44 7.65 -14.43
CA GLU A 331 -12.57 6.47 -14.29
C GLU A 331 -11.83 6.16 -15.60
N VAL A 332 -12.57 6.17 -16.71
CA VAL A 332 -12.03 5.85 -18.04
C VAL A 332 -11.09 6.94 -18.56
N ILE A 333 -11.36 8.21 -18.25
CA ILE A 333 -10.44 9.32 -18.55
C ILE A 333 -9.13 9.14 -17.78
N ALA A 334 -9.21 8.88 -16.47
CA ALA A 334 -8.01 8.69 -15.64
C ALA A 334 -7.16 7.51 -16.12
N ASP A 335 -7.80 6.39 -16.51
CA ASP A 335 -7.12 5.25 -17.12
C ASP A 335 -6.46 5.60 -18.47
N GLN A 336 -7.13 6.42 -19.30
CA GLN A 336 -6.60 6.86 -20.60
C GLN A 336 -5.35 7.74 -20.45
N VAL A 337 -5.35 8.67 -19.49
CA VAL A 337 -4.18 9.55 -19.24
C VAL A 337 -3.18 8.96 -18.25
N ARG A 338 -3.46 7.77 -17.73
CA ARG A 338 -2.60 7.01 -16.82
C ARG A 338 -2.24 7.75 -15.53
N LYS A 339 -3.18 8.54 -15.00
CA LYS A 339 -3.01 9.33 -13.78
C LYS A 339 -3.84 8.78 -12.61
N PRO A 340 -3.42 9.02 -11.35
CA PRO A 340 -4.21 8.66 -10.17
C PRO A 340 -5.59 9.33 -10.17
N LEU A 341 -6.65 8.55 -9.89
CA LEU A 341 -7.99 9.08 -9.67
C LEU A 341 -8.34 9.10 -8.18
N TYR A 342 -8.45 10.30 -7.61
CA TYR A 342 -9.01 10.48 -6.28
C TYR A 342 -10.53 10.70 -6.39
N ALA A 343 -11.31 9.64 -6.20
CA ALA A 343 -12.77 9.73 -6.24
C ALA A 343 -13.33 10.15 -4.88
N MET A 344 -14.11 11.23 -4.83
CA MET A 344 -14.75 11.74 -3.62
C MET A 344 -16.26 11.91 -3.79
N SER A 345 -17.03 11.57 -2.75
CA SER A 345 -18.47 11.83 -2.72
C SER A 345 -18.80 13.07 -1.90
N ALA A 346 -19.91 13.75 -2.20
CA ALA A 346 -20.33 14.93 -1.44
C ALA A 346 -20.54 14.64 0.05
N GLY A 347 -20.89 13.41 0.43
CA GLY A 347 -21.04 13.02 1.83
C GLY A 347 -19.71 12.97 2.60
N GLU A 348 -18.59 12.76 1.91
CA GLU A 348 -17.26 12.69 2.52
C GLU A 348 -16.67 14.07 2.84
N LEU A 349 -17.20 15.14 2.26
CA LEU A 349 -16.77 16.50 2.57
C LEU A 349 -17.28 16.96 3.95
N GLY A 350 -18.32 16.32 4.48
CA GLY A 350 -18.97 16.70 5.73
C GLY A 350 -20.12 17.68 5.52
N GLN A 351 -20.79 18.06 6.62
CA GLN A 351 -22.00 18.90 6.58
C GLN A 351 -21.74 20.38 6.90
N GLN A 352 -20.61 20.68 7.53
CA GLN A 352 -20.24 22.04 7.93
C GLN A 352 -19.21 22.60 6.95
N ALA A 353 -19.34 23.89 6.61
CA ALA A 353 -18.48 24.55 5.62
C ALA A 353 -16.98 24.41 5.95
N GLU A 354 -16.61 24.54 7.22
CA GLU A 354 -15.22 24.40 7.69
C GLU A 354 -14.66 22.99 7.42
N ASN A 355 -15.46 21.94 7.64
CA ASN A 355 -15.04 20.56 7.39
C ASN A 355 -14.88 20.28 5.88
N VAL A 356 -15.79 20.83 5.07
CA VAL A 356 -15.75 20.73 3.61
C VAL A 356 -14.48 21.38 3.07
N GLU A 357 -14.18 22.58 3.56
CA GLU A 357 -13.01 23.35 3.16
C GLU A 357 -11.71 22.64 3.55
N CYS A 358 -11.58 22.25 4.82
CA CYS A 358 -10.39 21.56 5.32
C CYS A 358 -10.12 20.27 4.54
N ARG A 359 -11.14 19.42 4.36
CA ARG A 359 -10.99 18.16 3.62
C ARG A 359 -10.67 18.37 2.16
N LEU A 360 -11.29 19.36 1.51
CA LEU A 360 -11.02 19.62 0.11
C LEU A 360 -9.60 20.15 -0.07
N ASN A 361 -9.14 21.10 0.75
CA ASN A 361 -7.78 21.62 0.67
C ASN A 361 -6.76 20.49 0.80
N THR A 362 -6.91 19.62 1.80
CA THR A 362 -6.02 18.46 1.97
C THR A 362 -6.02 17.57 0.71
N VAL A 363 -7.19 17.31 0.11
CA VAL A 363 -7.24 16.46 -1.08
C VAL A 363 -6.63 17.14 -2.30
N LEU A 364 -6.87 18.44 -2.48
CA LEU A 364 -6.30 19.19 -3.60
C LEU A 364 -4.78 19.25 -3.49
N GLU A 365 -4.25 19.54 -2.30
CA GLU A 365 -2.81 19.52 -2.01
C GLU A 365 -2.20 18.14 -2.32
N LEU A 366 -2.85 17.06 -1.87
CA LEU A 366 -2.40 15.69 -2.17
C LEU A 366 -2.38 15.38 -3.67
N THR A 367 -3.44 15.77 -4.40
CA THR A 367 -3.53 15.52 -5.84
C THR A 367 -2.54 16.38 -6.63
N GLU A 368 -2.32 17.63 -6.21
CA GLU A 368 -1.33 18.51 -6.82
C GLU A 368 0.07 17.97 -6.63
N GLU A 369 0.41 17.42 -5.45
CA GLU A 369 1.75 16.88 -5.20
C GLU A 369 2.03 15.60 -6.02
N TRP A 370 1.00 14.80 -6.32
CA TRP A 370 1.12 13.66 -7.23
C TRP A 370 1.18 14.07 -8.71
N GLU A 371 0.69 15.26 -9.07
CA GLU A 371 0.84 15.82 -10.41
C GLU A 371 2.11 16.69 -10.58
N ARG A 372 2.61 17.32 -9.51
CA ARG A 372 3.75 18.25 -9.54
C ARG A 372 5.07 17.51 -9.38
N GLN A 373 5.94 17.66 -10.38
CA GLN A 373 7.38 17.53 -10.17
C GLN A 373 8.08 18.85 -9.81
N PHE A 374 7.49 20.06 -9.94
CA PHE A 374 8.11 21.31 -9.44
C PHE A 374 7.13 22.47 -9.15
N GLN A 375 7.63 23.42 -8.35
CA GLN A 375 7.20 24.81 -8.05
C GLN A 375 6.02 25.12 -7.12
N GLN A 376 6.39 25.42 -5.87
CA GLN A 376 5.56 25.91 -4.75
C GLN A 376 4.87 27.23 -5.07
N ASN A 377 3.61 27.36 -4.65
CA ASN A 377 2.97 28.64 -4.30
C ASN A 377 2.00 28.42 -3.14
N GLU A 378 1.91 29.39 -2.24
CA GLU A 378 1.14 29.40 -0.98
C GLU A 378 -0.38 29.48 -1.22
N VAL A 379 -1.16 28.83 -0.33
CA VAL A 379 -2.63 28.69 -0.44
C VAL A 379 -3.35 29.71 0.45
N VAL A 380 -4.43 30.31 -0.08
CA VAL A 380 -5.45 31.05 0.69
C VAL A 380 -6.86 30.54 0.36
N ALA A 381 -7.68 30.48 1.40
CA ALA A 381 -9.02 29.91 1.62
C ALA A 381 -10.23 30.39 0.76
N VAL A 382 -11.35 29.66 0.95
CA VAL A 382 -12.76 29.80 0.50
C VAL A 382 -13.12 29.09 -0.81
N PHE A 383 -13.22 27.75 -0.80
CA PHE A 383 -13.76 26.79 -1.80
C PHE A 383 -13.72 27.19 -3.29
N LEU A 384 -14.45 28.24 -3.67
CA LEU A 384 -14.40 28.87 -5.00
C LEU A 384 -13.00 29.34 -5.38
N ARG A 385 -12.22 29.84 -4.41
CA ARG A 385 -10.83 30.21 -4.61
C ARG A 385 -9.97 28.98 -4.85
N CYS A 386 -10.20 27.88 -4.13
CA CYS A 386 -9.45 26.63 -4.33
C CYS A 386 -9.63 26.09 -5.76
N LEU A 387 -10.83 26.24 -6.34
CA LEU A 387 -11.08 25.88 -7.74
C LEU A 387 -10.40 26.80 -8.77
N GLU A 388 -10.12 28.07 -8.42
CA GLU A 388 -9.47 29.02 -9.34
C GLU A 388 -7.96 28.77 -9.50
N TYR A 389 -7.33 28.22 -8.47
CA TYR A 389 -5.88 27.97 -8.40
C TYR A 389 -5.52 26.49 -8.49
N TYR A 390 -6.52 25.61 -8.60
CA TYR A 390 -6.28 24.18 -8.70
C TYR A 390 -5.45 23.85 -9.95
N ARG A 391 -4.34 23.14 -9.75
CA ARG A 391 -3.46 22.68 -10.82
C ARG A 391 -3.70 21.19 -11.07
N GLY A 392 -4.59 20.89 -12.01
CA GLY A 392 -4.85 19.52 -12.44
C GLY A 392 -6.20 19.33 -13.12
N ILE A 393 -6.64 18.08 -13.22
CA ILE A 393 -7.94 17.74 -13.83
C ILE A 393 -8.96 17.45 -12.72
N MET A 394 -10.04 18.24 -12.67
CA MET A 394 -11.16 18.01 -11.75
C MET A 394 -12.41 17.66 -12.55
N ILE A 395 -12.98 16.48 -12.25
CA ILE A 395 -14.24 16.04 -12.86
C ILE A 395 -15.31 16.00 -11.78
N MET A 396 -16.29 16.89 -11.90
CA MET A 396 -17.45 16.95 -11.04
C MET A 396 -18.65 16.28 -11.74
N THR A 397 -19.43 15.49 -11.01
CA THR A 397 -20.63 14.84 -11.57
C THR A 397 -21.87 15.23 -10.78
N SER A 398 -22.95 15.62 -11.47
CA SER A 398 -24.23 15.93 -10.83
C SER A 398 -25.42 15.37 -11.61
N ASN A 399 -26.48 15.04 -10.89
CA ASN A 399 -27.80 14.74 -11.45
C ASN A 399 -28.74 15.96 -11.44
N ARG A 400 -28.30 17.11 -10.88
CA ARG A 400 -29.06 18.36 -10.78
C ARG A 400 -28.16 19.52 -11.24
N ALA A 401 -28.41 20.01 -12.45
CA ALA A 401 -27.58 21.03 -13.08
C ALA A 401 -27.81 22.43 -12.51
N ASP A 402 -29.08 22.80 -12.28
CA ASP A 402 -29.49 24.21 -12.33
C ASP A 402 -29.04 25.07 -11.14
N ALA A 403 -28.77 24.45 -9.99
CA ALA A 403 -28.32 25.15 -8.78
C ALA A 403 -26.78 25.25 -8.71
N ILE A 404 -26.08 24.18 -9.10
CA ILE A 404 -24.62 24.10 -9.03
C ILE A 404 -24.01 24.89 -10.18
N VAL A 405 -24.48 24.71 -11.41
CA VAL A 405 -23.92 25.43 -12.58
C VAL A 405 -23.94 26.94 -12.35
N ARG A 406 -25.02 27.52 -11.78
CA ARG A 406 -25.08 28.97 -11.54
C ARG A 406 -24.04 29.50 -10.55
N ALA A 407 -23.62 28.71 -9.57
CA ALA A 407 -22.59 29.13 -8.60
C ALA A 407 -21.15 28.90 -9.12
N PHE A 408 -20.96 27.95 -10.04
CA PHE A 408 -19.63 27.52 -10.54
C PHE A 408 -19.38 27.87 -12.01
N GLN A 409 -20.32 28.52 -12.70
CA GLN A 409 -20.30 28.72 -14.16
C GLN A 409 -19.01 29.39 -14.65
N SER A 410 -18.50 30.37 -13.89
CA SER A 410 -17.30 31.12 -14.25
C SER A 410 -15.98 30.33 -14.06
N ARG A 411 -16.04 29.14 -13.45
CA ARG A 411 -14.88 28.30 -13.11
C ARG A 411 -14.92 26.93 -13.80
N ILE A 412 -16.05 26.56 -14.41
CA ILE A 412 -16.19 25.33 -15.18
C ILE A 412 -15.76 25.59 -16.61
N HIS A 413 -14.71 24.91 -17.05
CA HIS A 413 -14.17 25.03 -18.41
C HIS A 413 -15.05 24.30 -19.41
N LEU A 414 -15.63 23.17 -18.99
CA LEU A 414 -16.45 22.34 -19.85
C LEU A 414 -17.63 21.74 -19.08
N THR A 415 -18.84 21.96 -19.56
CA THR A 415 -20.05 21.25 -19.09
C THR A 415 -20.50 20.24 -20.13
N LEU A 416 -20.48 18.96 -19.79
CA LEU A 416 -20.96 17.88 -20.65
C LEU A 416 -22.34 17.40 -20.20
N HIS A 417 -23.33 17.61 -21.07
CA HIS A 417 -24.68 17.12 -20.86
C HIS A 417 -24.82 15.69 -21.41
N TYR A 418 -25.16 14.76 -20.53
CA TYR A 418 -25.46 13.37 -20.84
C TYR A 418 -26.94 13.26 -21.15
N PRO A 419 -27.32 13.06 -22.42
CA PRO A 419 -28.71 12.77 -22.76
C PRO A 419 -29.14 11.44 -22.16
N ASP A 420 -30.44 11.24 -22.03
CA ASP A 420 -30.99 9.94 -21.70
C ASP A 420 -30.62 8.91 -22.77
N LEU A 421 -30.48 7.64 -22.35
CA LEU A 421 -30.07 6.55 -23.21
C LEU A 421 -31.15 6.25 -24.26
N GLY A 422 -30.87 6.65 -25.51
CA GLY A 422 -31.68 6.28 -26.67
C GLY A 422 -31.69 4.77 -26.92
N VAL A 423 -32.63 4.31 -27.76
CA VAL A 423 -32.82 2.87 -28.07
C VAL A 423 -31.54 2.25 -28.62
N ALA A 424 -30.88 2.90 -29.59
CA ALA A 424 -29.64 2.40 -30.17
C ALA A 424 -28.51 2.26 -29.14
N ALA A 425 -28.40 3.20 -28.20
CA ALA A 425 -27.40 3.13 -27.12
C ALA A 425 -27.70 1.97 -26.15
N LYS A 426 -28.98 1.77 -25.78
CA LYS A 426 -29.40 0.65 -24.93
C LYS A 426 -29.13 -0.70 -25.59
N GLU A 427 -29.40 -0.84 -26.88
CA GLU A 427 -29.11 -2.07 -27.63
C GLU A 427 -27.61 -2.41 -27.57
N GLN A 428 -26.74 -1.43 -27.80
CA GLN A 428 -25.29 -1.63 -27.71
C GLN A 428 -24.85 -2.01 -26.29
N ILE A 429 -25.45 -1.41 -25.26
CA ILE A 429 -25.18 -1.79 -23.86
C ILE A 429 -25.58 -3.25 -23.61
N TRP A 430 -26.77 -3.67 -24.06
CA TRP A 430 -27.21 -5.06 -23.95
C TRP A 430 -26.23 -6.02 -24.60
N ARG A 431 -25.86 -5.79 -25.87
CA ARG A 431 -24.92 -6.63 -26.62
C ARG A 431 -23.57 -6.75 -25.91
N ARG A 432 -23.04 -5.63 -25.42
CA ARG A 432 -21.76 -5.60 -24.70
C ARG A 432 -21.82 -6.28 -23.34
N CYS A 433 -22.91 -6.11 -22.60
CA CYS A 433 -23.12 -6.83 -21.34
C CYS A 433 -23.17 -8.34 -21.59
N MET A 434 -23.88 -8.77 -22.64
CA MET A 434 -23.99 -10.19 -23.03
C MET A 434 -22.66 -10.78 -23.48
N ALA A 435 -21.86 -10.05 -24.27
CA ALA A 435 -20.54 -10.50 -24.72
C ALA A 435 -19.54 -10.74 -23.57
N ARG A 436 -19.77 -10.14 -22.40
CA ARG A 436 -18.95 -10.33 -21.19
C ARG A 436 -19.41 -11.48 -20.31
N VAL A 437 -20.55 -12.09 -20.62
CA VAL A 437 -21.05 -13.26 -19.88
C VAL A 437 -20.27 -14.50 -20.32
N ARG A 438 -19.80 -15.30 -19.36
CA ARG A 438 -18.99 -16.50 -19.65
C ARG A 438 -19.82 -17.66 -20.22
N CYS A 439 -21.13 -17.70 -19.97
CA CYS A 439 -22.01 -18.72 -20.55
C CYS A 439 -22.42 -18.34 -21.97
N GLN A 440 -22.61 -19.35 -22.83
CA GLN A 440 -23.15 -19.14 -24.17
C GLN A 440 -24.57 -18.56 -24.06
N HIS A 441 -24.84 -17.52 -24.85
CA HIS A 441 -26.17 -16.97 -25.00
C HIS A 441 -26.78 -17.35 -26.35
N ALA A 442 -28.11 -17.36 -26.42
CA ALA A 442 -28.86 -17.71 -27.63
C ALA A 442 -29.64 -16.53 -28.21
N LEU A 443 -29.34 -15.29 -27.78
CA LEU A 443 -30.11 -14.12 -28.20
C LEU A 443 -29.94 -13.76 -29.68
N THR A 444 -31.05 -13.47 -30.36
CA THR A 444 -31.07 -12.98 -31.75
C THR A 444 -30.96 -11.45 -31.82
N ASP A 445 -30.70 -10.93 -33.02
CA ASP A 445 -30.63 -9.48 -33.25
C ASP A 445 -31.97 -8.78 -32.98
N GLU A 446 -33.08 -9.43 -33.33
CA GLU A 446 -34.43 -8.93 -33.04
C GLU A 446 -34.69 -8.86 -31.53
N GLU A 447 -34.24 -9.85 -30.77
CA GLU A 447 -34.41 -9.85 -29.31
C GLU A 447 -33.60 -8.72 -28.65
N PHE A 448 -32.40 -8.41 -29.15
CA PHE A 448 -31.65 -7.23 -28.69
C PHE A 448 -32.39 -5.93 -28.96
N GLN A 449 -33.00 -5.79 -30.14
CA GLN A 449 -33.81 -4.62 -30.49
C GLN A 449 -35.04 -4.49 -29.58
N GLN A 450 -35.72 -5.61 -29.27
CA GLN A 450 -36.86 -5.61 -28.33
C GLN A 450 -36.44 -5.22 -26.91
N LEU A 451 -35.33 -5.77 -26.41
CA LEU A 451 -34.80 -5.43 -25.10
C LEU A 451 -34.37 -3.95 -24.99
N ALA A 452 -33.96 -3.34 -26.10
CA ALA A 452 -33.59 -1.94 -26.14
C ALA A 452 -34.79 -0.98 -25.99
N LEU A 453 -36.01 -1.43 -26.28
CA LEU A 453 -37.23 -0.65 -26.10
C LEU A 453 -37.63 -0.50 -24.63
N VAL A 454 -37.19 -1.40 -23.76
CA VAL A 454 -37.48 -1.37 -22.33
C VAL A 454 -36.93 -0.07 -21.71
N ALA A 455 -37.75 0.62 -20.92
CA ALA A 455 -37.45 1.91 -20.29
C ALA A 455 -36.57 1.76 -19.04
N ILE A 456 -35.37 1.22 -19.23
CA ILE A 456 -34.37 0.98 -18.17
C ILE A 456 -33.05 1.66 -18.51
N ASN A 457 -32.26 1.98 -17.48
CA ASN A 457 -30.94 2.59 -17.63
C ASN A 457 -29.82 1.55 -17.76
N GLY A 458 -28.59 2.01 -18.03
CA GLY A 458 -27.44 1.13 -18.25
C GLY A 458 -27.06 0.25 -17.05
N ARG A 459 -27.22 0.74 -15.81
CA ARG A 459 -26.92 -0.06 -14.61
C ARG A 459 -27.97 -1.14 -14.41
N GLN A 460 -29.24 -0.83 -14.63
CA GLN A 460 -30.34 -1.79 -14.59
C GLN A 460 -30.12 -2.89 -15.63
N ILE A 461 -29.74 -2.55 -16.87
CA ILE A 461 -29.38 -3.54 -17.91
C ILE A 461 -28.27 -4.48 -17.40
N LYS A 462 -27.16 -3.93 -16.88
CA LYS A 462 -26.04 -4.73 -16.37
C LYS A 462 -26.46 -5.66 -15.22
N ASN A 463 -27.27 -5.17 -14.30
CA ASN A 463 -27.78 -5.96 -13.18
C ASN A 463 -28.70 -7.08 -13.66
N THR A 464 -29.62 -6.78 -14.59
CA THR A 464 -30.53 -7.77 -15.18
C THR A 464 -29.76 -8.88 -15.88
N VAL A 465 -28.78 -8.55 -16.73
CA VAL A 465 -27.92 -9.54 -17.39
C VAL A 465 -27.18 -10.41 -16.37
N ARG A 466 -26.63 -9.82 -15.31
CA ARG A 466 -25.90 -10.56 -14.28
C ARG A 466 -26.79 -11.56 -13.55
N VAL A 467 -27.99 -11.15 -13.13
CA VAL A 467 -28.94 -12.05 -12.44
C VAL A 467 -29.45 -13.14 -13.40
N ALA A 468 -29.77 -12.78 -14.64
CA ALA A 468 -30.20 -13.73 -15.66
C ALA A 468 -29.11 -14.77 -15.96
N ALA A 469 -27.85 -14.35 -16.06
CA ALA A 469 -26.71 -15.24 -16.25
C ALA A 469 -26.51 -16.20 -15.06
N LEU A 470 -26.67 -15.72 -13.83
CA LEU A 470 -26.62 -16.58 -12.63
C LEU A 470 -27.73 -17.63 -12.63
N LEU A 471 -28.96 -17.24 -13.00
CA LEU A 471 -30.09 -18.16 -13.12
C LEU A 471 -29.86 -19.22 -14.20
N ALA A 472 -29.31 -18.83 -15.35
CA ALA A 472 -28.97 -19.75 -16.43
C ALA A 472 -27.85 -20.73 -16.01
N ALA A 473 -26.80 -20.22 -15.36
CA ALA A 473 -25.68 -21.02 -14.86
C ALA A 473 -26.13 -22.05 -13.81
N GLN A 474 -26.97 -21.64 -12.86
CA GLN A 474 -27.50 -22.55 -11.83
C GLN A 474 -28.33 -23.70 -12.42
N ARG A 475 -29.02 -23.44 -13.54
CA ARG A 475 -29.84 -24.44 -14.23
C ARG A 475 -29.08 -25.21 -15.31
N ALA A 476 -27.78 -24.97 -15.47
CA ALA A 476 -26.94 -25.53 -16.53
C ALA A 476 -27.51 -25.30 -17.95
N MET A 477 -28.12 -24.15 -18.19
CA MET A 477 -28.72 -23.77 -19.48
C MET A 477 -27.99 -22.58 -20.12
N ARG A 478 -28.18 -22.41 -21.43
CA ARG A 478 -27.78 -21.18 -22.14
C ARG A 478 -28.65 -20.00 -21.69
N LEU A 479 -28.06 -18.81 -21.69
CA LEU A 479 -28.80 -17.58 -21.38
C LEU A 479 -29.67 -17.17 -22.59
N GLY A 480 -30.98 -17.25 -22.43
CA GLY A 480 -31.97 -16.82 -23.42
C GLY A 480 -32.79 -15.64 -22.93
N VAL A 481 -33.65 -15.11 -23.82
CA VAL A 481 -34.51 -13.96 -23.53
C VAL A 481 -35.49 -14.23 -22.38
N GLU A 482 -35.92 -15.48 -22.20
CA GLU A 482 -36.82 -15.92 -21.12
C GLU A 482 -36.26 -15.62 -19.72
N GLN A 483 -34.97 -15.88 -19.47
CA GLN A 483 -34.36 -15.59 -18.17
C GLN A 483 -34.26 -14.08 -17.94
N ILE A 484 -34.01 -13.30 -19.01
CA ILE A 484 -33.97 -11.84 -18.94
C ILE A 484 -35.36 -11.29 -18.60
N TYR A 485 -36.40 -11.72 -19.32
CA TYR A 485 -37.77 -11.30 -19.07
C TYR A 485 -38.26 -11.72 -17.69
N LEU A 486 -37.88 -12.90 -17.20
CA LEU A 486 -38.18 -13.33 -15.83
C LEU A 486 -37.62 -12.33 -14.80
N VAL A 487 -36.38 -11.89 -14.97
CA VAL A 487 -35.74 -10.90 -14.07
C VAL A 487 -36.42 -9.54 -14.20
N LEU A 488 -36.73 -9.09 -15.42
CA LEU A 488 -37.42 -7.83 -15.65
C LEU A 488 -38.83 -7.81 -15.03
N ARG A 489 -39.59 -8.91 -15.11
CA ARG A 489 -40.89 -9.06 -14.45
C ARG A 489 -40.75 -9.08 -12.93
N ALA A 490 -39.81 -9.87 -12.41
CA ALA A 490 -39.57 -9.97 -10.96
C ALA A 490 -39.18 -8.62 -10.35
N THR A 491 -38.47 -7.77 -11.10
CA THR A 491 -38.07 -6.41 -10.69
C THR A 491 -39.08 -5.33 -11.08
N ARG A 492 -40.25 -5.70 -11.62
CA ARG A 492 -41.31 -4.78 -12.09
C ARG A 492 -40.84 -3.72 -13.09
N MET A 493 -39.83 -4.05 -13.90
CA MET A 493 -39.33 -3.19 -14.98
C MET A 493 -40.16 -3.30 -16.26
N ILE A 494 -40.99 -4.34 -16.36
CA ILE A 494 -41.98 -4.55 -17.41
C ILE A 494 -43.30 -5.03 -16.77
N GLY A 495 -44.40 -4.87 -17.49
CA GLY A 495 -45.72 -5.37 -17.06
C GLY A 495 -45.71 -6.88 -16.81
N ALA A 496 -46.64 -7.33 -15.94
CA ALA A 496 -46.80 -8.73 -15.54
C ALA A 496 -47.03 -9.66 -16.73
#